data_AF-A0A8H4UV13-F1
#
_entry.id   AF-A0A8H4UV13-F1
#
_cell.length_a   1.000
_cell.length_b   1.000
_cell.length_c   1.000
_cell.angle_alpha   90.00
_cell.angle_beta   90.00
_cell.angle_gamma   90.00
#
_symmetry.space_group_name_H-M   'P 1'
#
loop_
_entity.id
_entity.type
_entity.pdbx_description
1 polymer ?
#
loop_
_entity_poly.entity_id
_entity_poly.type
_entity_poly.pdbx_seq_one_letter_code
_entity_poly.pdbx_strand_id
1 'polypeptide(L)'
;MPYTPPEIKQNPYLTGLTPREACADLPTRLGLSFDIFDRDLYDSCWTNVGRDEIDASIAGIPMKGYKELKEKCYDLIAPMDTFHLVTGIRVNFAEDGKSAQITA
;
A
#
# COMPACT_ATOMS: atom_id res chain seq x y z
N MET A 1 13.41 -19.26 26.96
CA MET A 1 13.40 -19.90 25.64
C MET A 1 13.81 -18.85 24.62
N PRO A 2 14.67 -19.14 23.64
CA PRO A 2 14.95 -18.20 22.57
C PRO A 2 13.67 -17.93 21.78
N TYR A 3 13.33 -16.65 21.61
CA TYR A 3 12.19 -16.21 20.81
C TYR A 3 12.42 -16.60 19.36
N THR A 4 11.44 -17.29 18.77
CA THR A 4 11.41 -17.60 17.33
C THR A 4 10.38 -16.65 16.71
N PRO A 5 10.78 -15.69 15.86
CA PRO A 5 9.84 -14.78 15.22
C PRO A 5 8.81 -15.54 14.38
N PRO A 6 7.53 -15.16 14.42
CA PRO A 6 6.53 -15.75 13.54
C PRO A 6 6.86 -15.41 12.08
N GLU A 7 6.74 -16.42 11.22
CA GLU A 7 7.06 -16.32 9.80
C GLU A 7 6.12 -15.33 9.12
N ILE A 8 6.69 -14.32 8.44
CA ILE A 8 5.90 -13.46 7.53
C ILE A 8 5.40 -14.38 6.42
N LYS A 9 4.12 -14.74 6.47
CA LYS A 9 3.49 -15.41 5.34
C LYS A 9 3.54 -14.45 4.18
N GLN A 10 4.39 -14.75 3.19
CA GLN A 10 4.37 -14.08 1.89
C GLN A 10 2.91 -13.90 1.48
N ASN A 11 2.57 -12.69 1.01
CA ASN A 11 1.33 -12.51 0.31
C ASN A 11 1.30 -13.56 -0.82
N PRO A 12 0.31 -14.48 -0.85
CA PRO A 12 0.29 -15.59 -1.81
C PRO A 12 0.27 -15.12 -3.27
N TYR A 13 0.05 -13.82 -3.51
CA TYR A 13 0.08 -13.19 -4.82
C TYR A 13 1.44 -12.56 -5.20
N LEU A 14 2.45 -12.57 -4.32
CA LEU A 14 3.79 -11.98 -4.53
C LEU A 14 4.92 -12.92 -4.07
N THR A 15 4.90 -14.18 -4.52
CA THR A 15 5.84 -15.23 -4.09
C THR A 15 7.31 -14.97 -4.48
N GLY A 16 7.58 -13.98 -5.33
CA GLY A 16 8.94 -13.61 -5.76
C GLY A 16 9.59 -12.46 -4.98
N LEU A 17 8.85 -11.77 -4.10
CA LEU A 17 9.36 -10.61 -3.36
C LEU A 17 9.63 -10.96 -1.90
N THR A 18 10.72 -10.39 -1.36
CA THR A 18 10.91 -10.29 0.08
C THR A 18 9.85 -9.34 0.68
N PRO A 19 9.55 -9.45 1.98
CA PRO A 19 8.62 -8.51 2.64
C PRO A 19 9.02 -7.04 2.45
N ARG A 20 10.32 -6.74 2.47
CA ARG A 20 10.84 -5.38 2.24
C ARG A 20 10.54 -4.89 0.83
N GLU A 21 10.75 -5.74 -0.16
CA GLU A 21 10.46 -5.39 -1.57
C GLU A 21 8.96 -5.23 -1.78
N ALA A 22 8.12 -6.08 -1.19
CA ALA A 22 6.68 -5.93 -1.25
C ALA A 22 6.20 -4.60 -0.61
N CYS A 23 6.78 -4.20 0.53
CA CYS A 23 6.50 -2.90 1.13
C CYS A 23 6.99 -1.73 0.26
N ALA A 24 8.17 -1.84 -0.36
CA ALA A 24 8.72 -0.79 -1.21
C ALA A 24 8.02 -0.66 -2.57
N ASP A 25 7.49 -1.76 -3.10
CA ASP A 25 6.70 -1.79 -4.34
C ASP A 25 5.37 -1.03 -4.18
N LEU A 26 4.75 -1.09 -3.01
CA LEU A 26 3.44 -0.48 -2.74
C LEU A 26 3.34 1.01 -3.10
N PRO A 27 4.17 1.94 -2.56
CA PRO A 27 4.04 3.35 -2.87
C PRO A 27 4.35 3.67 -4.34
N THR A 28 5.30 2.96 -4.96
CA THR A 28 5.63 3.12 -6.38
C THR A 28 4.47 2.68 -7.27
N ARG A 29 3.87 1.53 -6.98
CA ARG A 29 2.72 0.99 -7.71
C ARG A 29 1.48 1.86 -7.54
N LEU A 30 1.26 2.38 -6.33
CA LEU A 30 0.17 3.31 -6.05
C LEU A 30 0.33 4.62 -6.84
N GLY A 31 1.52 5.23 -6.84
CA GLY A 31 1.81 6.42 -7.64
C GLY A 31 1.57 6.19 -9.13
N LEU A 32 2.08 5.07 -9.66
CA LEU A 32 1.88 4.68 -11.05
C LEU A 32 0.39 4.53 -11.39
N SER A 33 -0.41 3.92 -10.51
CA SER A 33 -1.85 3.75 -10.74
C SER A 33 -2.61 5.05 -10.98
N PHE A 34 -2.14 6.15 -10.38
CA PHE A 34 -2.68 7.48 -10.63
C PHE A 34 -2.17 8.03 -11.97
N ASP A 35 -0.87 7.93 -12.23
CA ASP A 35 -0.23 8.50 -13.43
C ASP A 35 -0.76 7.91 -14.75
N ILE A 36 -1.04 6.61 -14.78
CA ILE A 36 -1.58 5.93 -15.97
C ILE A 36 -3.10 5.75 -15.92
N PHE A 37 -3.77 6.31 -14.90
CA PHE A 37 -5.22 6.19 -14.70
C PHE A 37 -5.71 4.72 -14.72
N ASP A 38 -4.98 3.83 -14.05
CA ASP A 38 -5.26 2.38 -14.02
C ASP A 38 -5.91 1.96 -12.69
N ARG A 39 -7.21 1.68 -12.76
CA ARG A 39 -8.03 1.30 -11.61
C ARG A 39 -7.68 -0.07 -11.07
N ASP A 40 -7.35 -1.03 -11.94
CA ASP A 40 -7.04 -2.39 -11.51
C ASP A 40 -5.70 -2.41 -10.77
N LEU A 41 -4.75 -1.59 -11.23
CA LEU A 41 -3.47 -1.37 -10.55
C LEU A 41 -3.66 -0.73 -9.17
N TYR A 42 -4.51 0.29 -9.08
CA TYR A 42 -4.87 0.90 -7.79
C TYR A 42 -5.50 -0.12 -6.85
N ASP A 43 -6.49 -0.89 -7.33
CA ASP A 43 -7.20 -1.89 -6.54
C ASP A 43 -6.27 -2.99 -6.02
N SER A 44 -5.17 -3.28 -6.73
CA SER A 44 -4.14 -4.25 -6.33
C SER A 44 -3.23 -3.79 -5.18
N CYS A 45 -3.17 -2.48 -4.92
CA CYS A 45 -2.33 -1.90 -3.85
C CYS A 45 -2.94 -2.11 -2.45
N TRP A 46 -4.21 -2.49 -2.38
CA TRP A 46 -4.96 -2.61 -1.13
C TRP A 46 -5.23 -4.07 -0.77
N THR A 47 -5.36 -4.35 0.53
CA THR A 47 -5.73 -5.69 0.99
C THR A 47 -7.09 -6.10 0.40
N ASN A 48 -7.23 -7.38 0.05
CA ASN A 48 -8.52 -7.98 -0.34
C ASN A 48 -9.27 -8.56 0.88
N VAL A 49 -8.61 -8.68 2.03
CA VAL A 49 -9.16 -9.20 3.28
C VAL A 49 -9.26 -8.06 4.28
N GLY A 50 -10.40 -7.91 4.95
CA GLY A 50 -10.60 -6.82 5.92
C GLY A 50 -10.63 -5.43 5.28
N ARG A 51 -11.17 -5.31 4.06
CA ARG A 51 -11.24 -4.02 3.34
C ARG A 51 -11.95 -2.92 4.12
N ASP A 52 -12.89 -3.27 4.98
CA ASP A 52 -13.62 -2.32 5.83
C ASP A 52 -12.78 -1.83 7.03
N GLU A 53 -11.67 -2.52 7.34
CA GLU A 53 -10.74 -2.18 8.44
C GLU A 53 -9.64 -1.20 8.01
N ILE A 54 -9.58 -0.85 6.72
CA ILE A 54 -8.61 0.13 6.23
C ILE A 54 -8.88 1.49 6.87
N ASP A 55 -7.88 2.05 7.53
CA ASP A 55 -7.89 3.40 8.07
C ASP A 55 -6.77 4.21 7.41
N ALA A 56 -7.15 5.25 6.67
CA ALA A 56 -6.23 6.06 5.90
C ALA A 56 -6.57 7.55 6.01
N SER A 57 -5.55 8.39 5.86
CA SER A 57 -5.71 9.84 5.73
C SER A 57 -4.89 10.33 4.55
N ILE A 58 -5.55 10.99 3.60
CA ILE A 58 -4.91 11.58 2.42
C ILE A 58 -5.22 13.07 2.44
N ALA A 59 -4.17 13.90 2.37
CA ALA A 59 -4.29 15.36 2.49
C ALA A 59 -5.10 15.83 3.73
N GLY A 60 -5.02 15.08 4.84
CA GLY A 60 -5.75 15.39 6.08
C GLY A 60 -7.23 14.95 6.07
N ILE A 61 -7.70 14.32 5.01
CA ILE A 61 -9.07 13.80 4.90
C ILE A 61 -9.06 12.33 5.37
N PRO A 62 -9.70 12.02 6.51
CA PRO A 62 -9.81 10.63 6.97
C PRO A 62 -10.79 9.84 6.10
N MET A 63 -10.44 8.59 5.84
CA MET A 63 -11.19 7.66 5.00
C MET A 63 -11.25 6.31 5.71
N LYS A 64 -12.46 5.77 5.89
CA LYS A 64 -12.67 4.47 6.55
C LYS A 64 -13.18 3.43 5.57
N GLY A 65 -12.45 2.32 5.51
CA GLY A 65 -12.68 1.25 4.58
C GLY A 65 -12.28 1.61 3.15
N TYR A 66 -12.04 0.57 2.36
CA TYR A 66 -11.65 0.68 0.96
C TYR A 66 -12.67 1.47 0.11
N LYS A 67 -13.97 1.37 0.41
CA LYS A 67 -15.01 2.09 -0.33
C LYS A 67 -14.82 3.60 -0.24
N GLU A 68 -14.71 4.15 0.98
CA GLU A 68 -14.51 5.60 1.14
C GLU A 68 -13.16 6.04 0.58
N LEU A 69 -12.12 5.21 0.77
CA LEU A 69 -10.79 5.49 0.23
C LEU A 69 -10.84 5.63 -1.30
N LYS A 70 -11.54 4.74 -2.00
CA LYS A 70 -11.72 4.83 -3.45
C LYS A 70 -12.54 6.05 -3.85
N GLU A 71 -13.71 6.25 -3.24
CA GLU A 71 -14.64 7.33 -3.59
C GLU A 71 -14.05 8.72 -3.33
N LYS A 72 -13.26 8.88 -2.26
CA LYS A 72 -12.68 10.17 -1.84
C LYS A 72 -11.23 10.38 -2.31
N CYS A 73 -10.62 9.41 -3.00
CA CYS A 73 -9.27 9.54 -3.54
C CYS A 73 -9.24 9.23 -5.04
N TYR A 74 -9.45 7.97 -5.42
CA TYR A 74 -9.28 7.54 -6.80
C TYR A 74 -10.40 8.02 -7.72
N ASP A 75 -11.65 8.03 -7.27
CA ASP A 75 -12.77 8.46 -8.11
C ASP A 75 -12.80 9.99 -8.33
N LEU A 76 -11.98 10.75 -7.59
CA LEU A 76 -11.84 12.21 -7.75
C LEU A 76 -10.79 12.60 -8.79
N ILE A 77 -9.88 11.69 -9.12
CA ILE A 77 -8.84 11.99 -10.11
C ILE A 77 -9.40 11.86 -11.53
N ALA A 78 -8.92 12.71 -12.42
CA ALA A 78 -9.17 12.62 -13.85
C ALA A 78 -7.88 12.14 -14.54
N PRO A 79 -7.95 11.62 -15.78
CA PRO A 79 -6.76 11.37 -16.58
C PRO A 79 -5.99 12.69 -16.75
N MET A 80 -4.79 12.76 -16.19
CA MET A 80 -3.91 13.93 -16.21
C MET A 80 -2.49 13.48 -16.56
N ASP A 81 -1.71 14.37 -17.16
CA ASP A 81 -0.28 14.14 -17.38
C ASP A 81 0.49 14.38 -16.08
N THR A 82 0.40 13.44 -15.14
CA THR A 82 1.15 13.47 -13.87
C THR A 82 2.27 12.43 -13.86
N PHE A 83 3.24 12.66 -12.97
CA PHE A 83 4.27 11.69 -12.65
C PHE A 83 4.64 11.77 -11.17
N HIS A 84 4.40 10.71 -10.43
CA HIS A 84 4.74 10.60 -9.01
C HIS A 84 6.13 9.99 -8.85
N LEU A 85 7.14 10.85 -8.64
CA LEU A 85 8.50 10.41 -8.33
C LEU A 85 8.61 9.89 -6.88
N VAL A 86 8.50 8.58 -6.69
CA VAL A 86 8.68 7.92 -5.39
C VAL A 86 10.15 7.52 -5.23
N THR A 87 10.87 8.14 -4.29
CA THR A 87 12.29 7.86 -4.01
C THR A 87 12.54 7.79 -2.50
N GLY A 88 13.77 7.48 -2.07
CA GLY A 88 14.14 7.58 -0.65
C GLY A 88 13.40 6.61 0.29
N ILE A 89 12.79 5.54 -0.24
CA ILE A 89 11.94 4.62 0.51
C ILE A 89 12.71 4.00 1.69
N ARG A 90 12.20 4.21 2.89
CA ARG A 90 12.64 3.57 4.13
C ARG A 90 11.51 2.71 4.67
N VAL A 91 11.85 1.50 5.09
CA VAL A 91 10.91 0.54 5.67
C VAL A 91 11.45 0.12 7.02
N ASN A 92 10.62 0.25 8.05
CA ASN A 92 10.91 -0.24 9.40
C ASN A 92 9.85 -1.23 9.81
N PHE A 93 10.22 -2.50 9.97
CA PHE A 93 9.29 -3.54 10.45
C PHE A 93 9.14 -3.45 11.96
N ALA A 94 7.92 -3.59 12.46
CA ALA A 94 7.68 -3.74 13.89
C ALA A 94 8.31 -5.05 14.40
N GLU A 95 8.64 -5.10 15.69
CA GLU A 95 9.26 -6.27 16.32
C GLU A 95 8.42 -7.55 16.18
N ASP A 96 7.09 -7.41 16.07
CA ASP A 96 6.17 -8.52 15.89
C ASP A 96 6.13 -9.08 14.46
N GLY A 97 6.77 -8.40 13.50
CA GLY A 97 6.82 -8.78 12.08
C GLY A 97 5.49 -8.66 11.34
N LYS A 98 4.45 -8.08 11.95
CA LYS A 98 3.09 -8.01 11.36
C LYS A 98 2.77 -6.65 10.75
N SER A 99 3.54 -5.63 11.10
CA SER A 99 3.36 -4.29 10.58
C SER A 99 4.69 -3.68 10.17
N ALA A 100 4.63 -2.70 9.27
CA ALA A 100 5.78 -1.93 8.85
C ALA A 100 5.40 -0.46 8.76
N GLN A 101 6.33 0.41 9.12
CA GLN A 101 6.27 1.83 8.84
C GLN A 101 7.07 2.12 7.58
N ILE A 102 6.47 2.86 6.66
CA ILE A 102 7.09 3.24 5.38
C ILE A 102 7.13 4.77 5.30
N THR A 103 8.26 5.30 4.83
CA THR A 103 8.40 6.72 4.43
C THR A 103 9.05 6.77 3.06
N ALA A 104 8.59 7.67 2.19
CA ALA A 104 9.13 7.93 0.86
C ALA A 104 9.13 9.44 0.60
#